data_AF-A0A9W8DA89-F1
#
_entry.id   AF-A0A9W8DA89-F1
#
_cell.length_a   1.000
_cell.length_b   1.000
_cell.length_c   1.000
_cell.angle_alpha   90.00
_cell.angle_beta   90.00
_cell.angle_gamma   90.00
#
_symmetry.space_group_name_H-M   'P 1'
#
loop_
_entity.id
_entity.type
_entity.pdbx_description
1 polymer ?
#
loop_
_entity_poly.entity_id
_entity_poly.type
_entity_poly.pdbx_seq_one_letter_code
_entity_poly.pdbx_strand_id
1 'polypeptide(L)'
;MLKRWSMLAEVCSEDGCSVPLMRDPGTNATKCVWHDARELFPDECFDEEDVEQSKMSDNSELAKEDEKLDTLKTAVAEDELNELRRRKREQSDMASECIGKRLLQGWAMIDRSCPNESCYNVPLVQDREKVQECVVCNQKYMDEDAYVAKYGAPGKDIKPAPQQQTKPVEKKQAEGASMPSAPVLNVVAATTSSAVSSQLSPAISEAVNVLNTKIAELSVRLAAATDLDDIQRISKAIGVCAKTITKCNKAKTI
;
A
#
# COMPACT_ATOMS: atom_id res chain seq x y z
N MET A 1 35.21 11.77 0.73
CA MET A 1 35.29 11.11 -0.60
C MET A 1 35.09 9.62 -0.38
N LEU A 2 34.29 8.94 -1.20
CA LEU A 2 34.07 7.50 -1.07
C LEU A 2 35.36 6.73 -1.45
N LYS A 3 35.84 5.85 -0.56
CA LYS A 3 36.98 4.96 -0.83
C LYS A 3 36.58 3.98 -1.95
N ARG A 4 37.36 3.90 -3.03
CA ARG A 4 37.05 3.08 -4.23
C ARG A 4 37.38 1.58 -4.02
N TRP A 5 36.63 0.93 -3.14
CA TRP A 5 36.67 -0.53 -3.00
C TRP A 5 36.26 -1.23 -4.30
N SER A 6 36.97 -2.30 -4.66
CA SER A 6 36.70 -3.09 -5.87
C SER A 6 36.28 -4.50 -5.49
N MET A 7 35.09 -4.94 -5.92
CA MET A 7 34.62 -6.31 -5.71
C MET A 7 35.46 -7.29 -6.57
N LEU A 8 35.83 -8.42 -5.98
CA LEU A 8 36.52 -9.53 -6.66
C LEU A 8 35.54 -10.65 -7.00
N ALA A 9 35.95 -11.53 -7.93
CA ALA A 9 35.21 -12.73 -8.28
C ALA A 9 35.39 -13.88 -7.26
N GLU A 10 36.31 -13.72 -6.31
CA GLU A 10 36.59 -14.67 -5.23
C GLU A 10 35.59 -14.48 -4.08
N VAL A 11 35.15 -15.59 -3.49
CA VAL A 11 34.27 -15.62 -2.31
C VAL A 11 35.08 -15.83 -1.03
N CYS A 12 34.50 -15.48 0.11
CA CYS A 12 35.09 -15.74 1.42
C CYS A 12 35.44 -17.23 1.60
N SER A 13 36.57 -17.50 2.27
CA SER A 13 37.06 -18.87 2.52
C SER A 13 36.54 -19.49 3.81
N GLU A 14 35.67 -18.81 4.56
CA GLU A 14 35.05 -19.35 5.77
C GLU A 14 33.85 -20.23 5.45
N ASP A 15 33.72 -21.34 6.19
CA ASP A 15 32.68 -22.33 5.99
C ASP A 15 31.26 -21.72 6.11
N GLY A 16 30.50 -21.82 5.03
CA GLY A 16 29.14 -21.27 4.92
C GLY A 16 29.06 -19.82 4.45
N CYS A 17 30.18 -19.13 4.20
CA CYS A 17 30.18 -17.72 3.79
C CYS A 17 30.30 -17.55 2.26
N SER A 18 29.17 -17.33 1.59
CA SER A 18 29.11 -17.10 0.13
C SER A 18 29.30 -15.63 -0.28
N VAL A 19 29.86 -14.78 0.59
CA VAL A 19 30.01 -13.33 0.37
C VAL A 19 31.24 -13.06 -0.50
N PRO A 20 31.14 -12.22 -1.56
CA PRO A 20 32.29 -11.86 -2.39
C PRO A 20 33.30 -11.00 -1.63
N LEU A 21 34.58 -11.20 -1.90
CA LEU A 21 35.67 -10.40 -1.33
C LEU A 21 35.74 -9.01 -1.99
N MET A 22 36.09 -8.00 -1.22
CA MET A 22 36.46 -6.67 -1.72
C MET A 22 37.95 -6.42 -1.56
N ARG A 23 38.54 -5.72 -2.54
CA ARG A 23 39.92 -5.23 -2.50
C ARG A 23 39.96 -3.77 -2.07
N ASP A 24 40.78 -3.49 -1.05
CA ASP A 24 41.11 -2.13 -0.63
C ASP A 24 42.00 -1.44 -1.69
N PRO A 25 41.62 -0.25 -2.22
CA PRO A 25 42.47 0.50 -3.15
C PRO A 25 43.79 1.00 -2.53
N GLY A 26 43.89 1.11 -1.20
CA GLY A 26 45.08 1.57 -0.50
C GLY A 26 46.08 0.45 -0.22
N THR A 27 45.62 -0.62 0.44
CA THR A 27 46.49 -1.73 0.86
C THR A 27 46.53 -2.92 -0.10
N ASN A 28 45.62 -3.00 -1.08
CA ASN A 28 45.34 -4.19 -1.89
C ASN A 28 44.92 -5.44 -1.08
N ALA A 29 44.65 -5.32 0.22
CA ALA A 29 44.13 -6.40 1.03
C ALA A 29 42.75 -6.84 0.52
N THR A 30 42.50 -8.15 0.53
CA THR A 30 41.21 -8.76 0.23
C THR A 30 40.46 -9.04 1.51
N LYS A 31 39.24 -8.53 1.63
CA LYS A 31 38.43 -8.58 2.84
C LYS A 31 36.99 -9.01 2.55
N CYS A 32 36.44 -9.86 3.40
CA CYS A 32 35.04 -10.26 3.39
C CYS A 32 34.17 -9.13 3.99
N VAL A 33 33.10 -8.77 3.30
CA VAL A 33 32.19 -7.68 3.74
C VAL A 33 31.53 -8.00 5.09
N TRP A 34 31.37 -9.28 5.44
CA TRP A 34 30.73 -9.70 6.69
C TRP A 34 31.73 -9.91 7.83
N HIS A 35 32.84 -10.60 7.60
CA HIS A 35 33.74 -11.00 8.69
C HIS A 35 34.76 -9.90 9.03
N ASP A 36 35.21 -9.14 8.04
CA ASP A 36 36.14 -8.02 8.24
C ASP A 36 35.44 -6.67 8.41
N ALA A 37 34.10 -6.65 8.62
CA ALA A 37 33.28 -5.45 8.68
C ALA A 37 33.86 -4.37 9.63
N ARG A 38 34.34 -4.79 10.80
CA ARG A 38 34.95 -3.92 11.83
C ARG A 38 36.24 -3.23 11.33
N GLU A 39 36.95 -3.83 10.38
CA GLU A 39 38.15 -3.23 9.76
C GLU A 39 37.85 -2.48 8.45
N LEU A 40 36.70 -2.70 7.84
CA LEU A 40 36.22 -1.98 6.66
C LEU A 40 35.65 -0.60 7.05
N PHE A 41 35.01 -0.51 8.22
CA PHE A 41 34.29 0.67 8.71
C PHE A 41 34.75 1.11 10.13
N PRO A 42 36.06 1.38 10.36
CA PRO A 42 36.55 1.76 11.69
C PRO A 42 36.07 3.14 12.18
N ASP A 43 35.49 3.94 11.29
CA ASP A 43 34.90 5.26 11.61
C ASP A 43 33.41 5.17 12.04
N GLU A 44 32.78 4.00 11.96
CA GLU A 44 31.45 3.77 12.55
C GLU A 44 31.61 3.27 13.98
N CYS A 45 31.44 4.20 14.92
CA CYS A 45 31.41 3.94 16.36
C CYS A 45 30.17 3.10 16.72
N PHE A 46 30.25 1.79 16.53
CA PHE A 46 29.42 0.86 17.29
C PHE A 46 29.99 0.82 18.71
N ASP A 47 29.39 1.60 19.61
CA ASP A 47 29.67 1.52 21.04
C ASP A 47 29.46 0.07 21.52
N GLU A 48 30.45 -0.50 22.19
CA GLU A 48 30.50 -1.94 22.57
C GLU A 48 29.59 -2.28 23.77
N GLU A 49 28.35 -1.76 23.82
CA GLU A 49 27.36 -2.08 24.86
C GLU A 49 26.15 -2.90 24.37
N ASP A 50 25.94 -3.08 23.05
CA ASP A 50 24.74 -3.72 22.47
C ASP A 50 25.00 -5.02 21.65
N VAL A 51 26.00 -5.84 22.03
CA VAL A 51 26.25 -7.16 21.38
C VAL A 51 26.39 -8.32 22.38
N GLU A 52 25.44 -8.46 23.31
CA GLU A 52 25.13 -9.74 23.98
C GLU A 52 23.63 -10.07 23.92
N GLN A 53 23.01 -10.03 22.73
CA GLN A 53 21.65 -10.57 22.56
C GLN A 53 21.38 -11.23 21.20
N SER A 54 22.30 -12.09 20.76
CA SER A 54 22.03 -13.02 19.65
C SER A 54 22.70 -14.39 19.82
N LYS A 55 22.44 -15.06 20.96
CA LYS A 55 22.59 -16.52 21.18
C LYS A 55 21.99 -16.94 22.53
N MET A 56 20.77 -17.47 22.51
CA MET A 56 20.42 -18.83 23.00
C MET A 56 18.91 -18.96 23.23
N SER A 57 18.32 -20.00 22.61
CA SER A 57 17.05 -20.58 23.04
C SER A 57 17.30 -21.53 24.24
N ASP A 58 16.22 -21.90 24.94
CA ASP A 58 16.15 -22.76 26.14
C ASP A 58 16.80 -22.15 27.40
N ASN A 59 16.08 -21.90 28.50
CA ASN A 59 15.20 -22.84 29.21
C ASN A 59 14.35 -22.13 30.30
N SER A 60 13.43 -22.87 30.91
CA SER A 60 12.94 -22.73 32.31
C SER A 60 11.97 -21.60 32.67
N GLU A 61 10.68 -21.94 32.61
CA GLU A 61 9.74 -21.94 33.74
C GLU A 61 10.04 -21.12 35.02
N LEU A 62 8.99 -20.40 35.49
CA LEU A 62 8.81 -19.71 36.77
C LEU A 62 9.62 -18.39 36.92
N ALA A 63 9.00 -17.21 37.07
CA ALA A 63 7.77 -16.94 37.80
C ALA A 63 6.71 -16.14 37.03
N LYS A 64 5.45 -16.44 37.33
CA LYS A 64 4.30 -15.52 37.17
C LYS A 64 4.40 -14.50 38.34
N GLU A 65 3.71 -13.38 38.41
CA GLU A 65 2.40 -13.02 37.84
C GLU A 65 2.31 -11.48 37.85
N ASP A 66 2.20 -10.82 36.68
CA ASP A 66 1.69 -9.43 36.45
C ASP A 66 1.91 -8.93 35.00
N GLU A 67 2.83 -9.55 34.24
CA GLU A 67 3.29 -9.20 32.87
C GLU A 67 2.27 -9.32 31.70
N LYS A 68 0.96 -9.51 31.95
CA LYS A 68 0.01 -9.90 30.88
C LYS A 68 -0.59 -8.72 30.08
N LEU A 69 -0.35 -7.47 30.49
CA LEU A 69 -1.03 -6.30 29.88
C LEU A 69 -0.19 -5.54 28.85
N ASP A 70 1.15 -5.58 28.93
CA ASP A 70 2.03 -4.83 28.01
C ASP A 70 2.48 -5.64 26.79
N THR A 71 2.56 -6.96 26.90
CA THR A 71 2.80 -7.87 25.75
C THR A 71 1.72 -7.73 24.67
N LEU A 72 0.45 -7.49 25.03
CA LEU A 72 -0.62 -7.23 24.05
C LEU A 72 -0.54 -5.85 23.39
N LYS A 73 -0.07 -4.81 24.08
CA LYS A 73 0.07 -3.47 23.48
C LYS A 73 1.22 -3.44 22.48
N THR A 74 2.33 -4.09 22.84
CA THR A 74 3.55 -4.15 22.03
C THR A 74 3.30 -4.92 20.73
N ALA A 75 2.68 -6.11 20.81
CA ALA A 75 2.33 -6.90 19.62
C ALA A 75 1.40 -6.16 18.64
N VAL A 76 0.41 -5.40 19.14
CA VAL A 76 -0.50 -4.62 18.27
C VAL A 76 0.22 -3.45 17.60
N ALA A 77 1.20 -2.82 18.27
CA ALA A 77 2.02 -1.77 17.67
C ALA A 77 2.99 -2.32 16.60
N GLU A 78 3.55 -3.52 16.82
CA GLU A 78 4.41 -4.20 15.86
C GLU A 78 3.64 -4.61 14.59
N ASP A 79 2.43 -5.17 14.73
CA ASP A 79 1.55 -5.52 13.60
C ASP A 79 1.18 -4.29 12.76
N GLU A 80 0.83 -3.17 13.38
CA GLU A 80 0.51 -1.93 12.67
C GLU A 80 1.75 -1.34 11.94
N LEU A 81 2.92 -1.39 12.57
CA LEU A 81 4.18 -0.96 11.95
C LEU A 81 4.56 -1.86 10.76
N ASN A 82 4.37 -3.18 10.87
CA ASN A 82 4.64 -4.13 9.81
C ASN A 82 3.69 -3.93 8.62
N GLU A 83 2.40 -3.71 8.87
CA GLU A 83 1.42 -3.40 7.82
C GLU A 83 1.68 -2.02 7.18
N LEU A 84 2.22 -1.03 7.93
CA LEU A 84 2.67 0.24 7.35
C LEU A 84 3.92 0.06 6.46
N ARG A 85 4.92 -0.72 6.91
CA ARG A 85 6.12 -1.07 6.14
C ARG A 85 5.74 -1.79 4.84
N ARG A 86 4.79 -2.71 4.90
CA ARG A 86 4.26 -3.43 3.74
C ARG A 86 3.60 -2.48 2.73
N ARG A 87 2.68 -1.62 3.18
CA ARG A 87 2.04 -0.60 2.33
C ARG A 87 3.05 0.33 1.65
N LYS A 88 4.14 0.70 2.33
CA LYS A 88 5.25 1.48 1.75
C LYS A 88 5.96 0.73 0.61
N ARG A 89 6.24 -0.57 0.77
CA ARG A 89 6.86 -1.40 -0.29
C ARG A 89 5.95 -1.54 -1.50
N GLU A 90 4.69 -1.96 -1.29
CA GLU A 90 3.70 -2.12 -2.36
C GLU A 90 3.50 -0.82 -3.17
N GLN A 91 3.50 0.34 -2.51
CA GLN A 91 3.44 1.64 -3.18
C GLN A 91 4.74 1.98 -3.93
N SER A 92 5.92 1.68 -3.37
CA SER A 92 7.22 1.90 -4.01
C SER A 92 7.38 1.07 -5.30
N ASP A 93 6.93 -0.19 -5.26
CA ASP A 93 6.99 -1.10 -6.41
C ASP A 93 6.08 -0.59 -7.54
N MET A 94 4.83 -0.24 -7.20
CA MET A 94 3.87 0.37 -8.15
C MET A 94 4.37 1.71 -8.70
N ALA A 95 4.95 2.57 -7.85
CA ALA A 95 5.50 3.84 -8.27
C ALA A 95 6.66 3.63 -9.26
N SER A 96 7.56 2.68 -8.99
CA SER A 96 8.69 2.35 -9.86
C SER A 96 8.25 1.85 -11.23
N GLU A 97 7.22 1.00 -11.30
CA GLU A 97 6.64 0.53 -12.56
C GLU A 97 6.03 1.68 -13.38
N CYS A 98 5.25 2.56 -12.74
CA CYS A 98 4.62 3.70 -13.40
C CYS A 98 5.64 4.78 -13.80
N ILE A 99 6.66 5.05 -12.98
CA ILE A 99 7.81 5.90 -13.34
C ILE A 99 8.48 5.36 -14.60
N GLY A 100 8.82 4.06 -14.63
CA GLY A 100 9.44 3.42 -15.80
C GLY A 100 8.64 3.65 -17.08
N LYS A 101 7.31 3.49 -17.02
CA LYS A 101 6.40 3.77 -18.16
C LYS A 101 6.45 5.24 -18.60
N ARG A 102 6.52 6.19 -17.67
CA ARG A 102 6.62 7.63 -17.99
C ARG A 102 7.99 8.00 -18.58
N LEU A 103 9.08 7.45 -18.04
CA LEU A 103 10.43 7.65 -18.60
C LEU A 103 10.53 7.11 -20.04
N LEU A 104 9.92 5.97 -20.34
CA LEU A 104 9.82 5.44 -21.71
C LEU A 104 8.96 6.31 -22.65
N GLN A 105 8.01 7.10 -22.12
CA GLN A 105 7.28 8.13 -22.86
C GLN A 105 8.12 9.40 -23.09
N GLY A 106 9.36 9.46 -22.61
CA GLY A 106 10.25 10.62 -22.73
C GLY A 106 9.97 11.72 -21.71
N TRP A 107 9.35 11.39 -20.58
CA TRP A 107 9.25 12.26 -19.40
C TRP A 107 10.55 12.20 -18.58
N ALA A 108 10.81 13.21 -17.75
CA ALA A 108 11.96 13.25 -16.86
C ALA A 108 11.52 13.10 -15.39
N MET A 109 12.29 12.37 -14.58
CA MET A 109 12.14 12.44 -13.12
C MET A 109 12.77 13.74 -12.61
N ILE A 110 12.13 14.40 -11.64
CA ILE A 110 12.66 15.63 -11.02
C ILE A 110 13.01 15.41 -9.55
N ASP A 111 13.94 16.23 -9.04
CA ASP A 111 14.40 16.21 -7.64
C ASP A 111 13.39 16.90 -6.70
N ARG A 112 12.13 16.43 -6.74
CA ARG A 112 11.04 16.84 -5.87
C ARG A 112 10.12 15.66 -5.60
N SER A 113 9.73 15.49 -4.35
CA SER A 113 8.75 14.49 -3.92
C SER A 113 7.32 15.03 -3.92
N CYS A 114 6.35 14.12 -3.98
CA CYS A 114 4.93 14.44 -3.89
C CYS A 114 4.59 15.01 -2.49
N PRO A 115 3.95 16.20 -2.38
CA PRO A 115 3.58 16.80 -1.09
C PRO A 115 2.37 16.15 -0.40
N ASN A 116 1.78 15.10 -0.98
CA ASN A 116 0.62 14.41 -0.43
C ASN A 116 1.07 13.32 0.57
N GLU A 117 0.64 13.41 1.83
CA GLU A 117 0.97 12.48 2.92
C GLU A 117 0.66 11.00 2.61
N SER A 118 -0.31 10.72 1.72
CA SER A 118 -0.61 9.35 1.27
C SER A 118 0.45 8.76 0.32
N CYS A 119 1.36 9.58 -0.20
CA CYS A 119 2.45 9.20 -1.11
C CYS A 119 3.78 9.24 -0.33
N TYR A 120 4.32 8.07 -0.01
CA TYR A 120 5.54 7.91 0.79
C TYR A 120 6.79 8.26 -0.03
N ASN A 121 7.12 9.55 -0.07
CA ASN A 121 8.31 10.11 -0.72
C ASN A 121 8.45 9.74 -2.21
N VAL A 122 7.32 9.66 -2.93
CA VAL A 122 7.29 9.35 -4.37
C VAL A 122 7.83 10.55 -5.16
N PRO A 123 8.85 10.38 -6.02
CA PRO A 123 9.36 11.47 -6.85
C PRO A 123 8.35 11.86 -7.94
N LEU A 124 8.31 13.15 -8.26
CA LEU A 124 7.51 13.69 -9.35
C LEU A 124 8.18 13.42 -10.70
N VAL A 125 7.37 13.27 -11.74
CA VAL A 125 7.83 13.19 -13.14
C VAL A 125 7.28 14.36 -13.94
N GLN A 126 8.08 14.90 -14.86
CA GLN A 126 7.77 16.10 -15.64
C GLN A 126 7.72 15.78 -17.13
N ASP A 127 6.66 16.24 -17.80
CA ASP A 127 6.52 16.19 -19.26
C ASP A 127 7.24 17.36 -19.94
N ARG A 128 7.38 17.31 -21.27
CA ARG A 128 7.98 18.36 -22.11
C ARG A 128 7.29 19.72 -21.97
N GLU A 129 6.01 19.75 -21.59
CA GLU A 129 5.25 20.97 -21.27
C GLU A 129 5.54 21.54 -19.86
N LYS A 130 6.56 21.02 -19.16
CA LYS A 130 6.92 21.35 -17.76
C LYS A 130 5.85 21.02 -16.71
N VAL A 131 4.78 20.32 -17.09
CA VAL A 131 3.78 19.80 -16.14
C VAL A 131 4.42 18.67 -15.33
N GLN A 132 4.46 18.83 -14.01
CA GLN A 132 4.92 17.83 -13.06
C GLN A 132 3.72 16.97 -12.62
N GLU A 133 3.89 15.67 -12.40
CA GLU A 133 2.82 14.74 -12.01
C GLU A 133 3.35 13.69 -11.02
N CYS A 134 2.56 13.34 -10.01
CA CYS A 134 2.83 12.18 -9.16
C CYS A 134 2.18 10.93 -9.74
N VAL A 135 2.97 9.89 -10.03
CA VAL A 135 2.47 8.64 -10.66
C VAL A 135 1.54 7.80 -9.78
N VAL A 136 1.46 8.07 -8.47
CA VAL A 136 0.63 7.32 -7.52
C VAL A 136 -0.73 7.97 -7.33
N CYS A 137 -0.78 9.28 -7.09
CA CYS A 137 -2.04 10.01 -6.85
C CYS A 137 -2.55 10.78 -8.07
N ASN A 138 -1.82 10.76 -9.18
CA ASN A 138 -2.10 11.47 -10.45
C ASN A 138 -2.35 12.98 -10.30
N GLN A 139 -1.87 13.57 -9.20
CA GLN A 139 -1.93 15.00 -8.97
C GLN A 139 -0.86 15.70 -9.81
N LYS A 140 -1.27 16.81 -10.44
CA LYS A 140 -0.43 17.63 -11.30
C LYS A 140 -0.02 18.92 -10.60
N TYR A 141 1.25 19.26 -10.75
CA TYR A 141 1.86 20.48 -10.23
C TYR A 141 2.52 21.23 -11.39
N MET A 142 2.57 22.55 -11.32
CA MET A 142 3.34 23.39 -12.24
C MET A 142 4.13 24.40 -11.42
N ASP A 143 5.34 24.70 -11.84
CA ASP A 143 6.09 25.83 -11.28
C ASP A 143 5.41 27.16 -11.62
N GLU A 144 5.48 28.14 -10.73
CA GLU A 144 4.91 29.48 -10.94
C GLU A 144 5.34 30.10 -12.29
N ASP A 145 6.62 30.01 -12.65
CA ASP A 145 7.13 30.51 -13.94
C ASP A 145 6.49 29.81 -15.14
N ALA A 146 6.23 28.50 -15.03
CA ALA A 146 5.59 27.72 -16.08
C ALA A 146 4.07 27.99 -16.14
N TYR A 147 3.44 28.27 -14.99
CA TYR A 147 2.05 28.69 -14.90
C TYR A 147 1.86 30.08 -15.54
N VAL A 148 2.69 31.05 -15.16
CA VAL A 148 2.68 32.42 -15.74
C VAL A 148 2.94 32.39 -17.25
N ALA A 149 3.86 31.55 -17.72
CA ALA A 149 4.12 31.40 -19.16
C ALA A 149 2.94 30.78 -19.94
N LYS A 150 2.10 29.94 -19.30
CA LYS A 150 1.00 29.21 -19.95
C LYS A 150 -0.36 29.89 -19.79
N TYR A 151 -0.58 30.62 -18.70
CA TYR A 151 -1.88 31.20 -18.32
C TYR A 151 -1.84 32.72 -18.07
N GLY A 152 -0.66 33.35 -18.11
CA GLY A 152 -0.44 34.74 -17.75
C GLY A 152 -0.26 34.94 -16.24
N ALA A 153 0.24 36.10 -15.84
CA ALA A 153 0.41 36.43 -14.43
C ALA A 153 -0.95 36.56 -13.72
N PRO A 154 -1.17 35.92 -12.56
CA PRO A 154 -2.38 36.16 -11.78
C PRO A 154 -2.44 37.63 -11.36
N GLY A 155 -3.46 38.34 -11.85
CA GLY A 155 -3.70 39.74 -11.47
C GLY A 155 -3.89 39.87 -9.96
N LYS A 156 -3.31 40.92 -9.37
CA LYS A 156 -3.27 41.17 -7.92
C LYS A 156 -4.62 41.57 -7.29
N ASP A 157 -5.72 40.88 -7.63
CA ASP A 157 -7.06 41.16 -7.12
C ASP A 157 -7.94 39.89 -7.02
N ILE A 158 -7.42 38.80 -6.44
CA ILE A 158 -8.24 37.61 -6.10
C ILE A 158 -8.08 37.23 -4.63
N LYS A 159 -9.11 37.59 -3.87
CA LYS A 159 -9.44 37.10 -2.52
C LYS A 159 -9.51 35.56 -2.52
N PRO A 160 -8.95 34.84 -1.52
CA PRO A 160 -8.91 33.38 -1.54
C PRO A 160 -10.34 32.80 -1.56
N ALA A 161 -10.63 32.02 -2.60
CA ALA A 161 -11.93 31.40 -2.85
C ALA A 161 -11.72 29.93 -3.30
N PRO A 162 -12.70 29.04 -3.06
CA PRO A 162 -12.38 27.69 -2.58
C PRO A 162 -12.13 26.63 -3.66
N GLN A 163 -11.53 25.53 -3.19
CA GLN A 163 -11.35 24.26 -3.90
C GLN A 163 -12.62 23.84 -4.66
N GLN A 164 -12.51 23.67 -5.97
CA GLN A 164 -13.66 23.29 -6.80
C GLN A 164 -13.95 21.79 -6.69
N GLN A 165 -15.13 21.49 -6.16
CA GLN A 165 -15.66 20.15 -6.07
C GLN A 165 -16.07 19.60 -7.44
N THR A 166 -15.99 18.28 -7.56
CA THR A 166 -16.39 17.49 -8.72
C THR A 166 -17.86 17.68 -9.13
N LYS A 167 -18.14 17.73 -10.44
CA LYS A 167 -19.44 17.34 -11.00
C LYS A 167 -19.28 16.16 -11.98
N PRO A 168 -20.20 15.18 -12.00
CA PRO A 168 -20.08 14.00 -12.86
C PRO A 168 -20.45 14.32 -14.32
N VAL A 169 -19.73 13.73 -15.28
CA VAL A 169 -20.12 13.76 -16.70
C VAL A 169 -20.92 12.52 -17.03
N GLU A 170 -22.14 12.76 -17.50
CA GLU A 170 -23.15 11.78 -17.91
C GLU A 170 -22.72 11.04 -19.19
N LYS A 171 -22.77 9.71 -19.19
CA LYS A 171 -22.37 8.88 -20.35
C LYS A 171 -23.60 8.39 -21.12
N LYS A 172 -23.78 8.92 -22.32
CA LYS A 172 -24.86 8.58 -23.25
C LYS A 172 -24.61 7.21 -23.90
N GLN A 173 -25.58 6.30 -23.80
CA GLN A 173 -25.58 5.01 -24.52
C GLN A 173 -26.15 5.17 -25.93
N ALA A 174 -25.79 4.25 -26.82
CA ALA A 174 -26.43 4.05 -28.13
C ALA A 174 -26.52 2.54 -28.43
N GLU A 175 -27.72 2.08 -28.77
CA GLU A 175 -28.03 0.67 -29.07
C GLU A 175 -27.98 0.38 -30.57
N GLY A 176 -27.79 -0.90 -30.93
CA GLY A 176 -27.78 -1.38 -32.31
C GLY A 176 -28.17 -2.87 -32.44
N ALA A 177 -29.45 -3.09 -32.71
CA ALA A 177 -30.18 -4.33 -33.07
C ALA A 177 -29.42 -5.62 -33.48
N SER A 178 -29.91 -6.80 -33.05
CA SER A 178 -30.84 -7.64 -33.87
C SER A 178 -31.21 -9.00 -33.23
N MET A 179 -32.45 -9.47 -33.48
CA MET A 179 -33.03 -10.81 -33.25
C MET A 179 -32.70 -11.79 -34.43
N PRO A 180 -33.15 -13.08 -34.52
CA PRO A 180 -34.13 -13.89 -33.71
C PRO A 180 -33.53 -15.24 -33.16
N SER A 181 -34.22 -16.33 -32.74
CA SER A 181 -35.62 -16.81 -32.89
C SER A 181 -36.05 -17.85 -31.80
N ALA A 182 -37.21 -18.51 -32.00
CA ALA A 182 -37.84 -19.60 -31.20
C ALA A 182 -37.73 -20.98 -31.95
N PRO A 183 -38.36 -22.15 -31.57
CA PRO A 183 -39.50 -22.40 -30.65
C PRO A 183 -39.59 -23.75 -29.85
N VAL A 184 -40.77 -23.99 -29.22
CA VAL A 184 -41.50 -25.23 -28.77
C VAL A 184 -41.11 -26.12 -27.54
N LEU A 185 -41.94 -25.98 -26.50
CA LEU A 185 -42.74 -26.97 -25.70
C LEU A 185 -42.36 -28.48 -25.56
N ASN A 186 -42.26 -28.95 -24.29
CA ASN A 186 -42.93 -30.12 -23.66
C ASN A 186 -42.55 -30.14 -22.15
N VAL A 187 -43.38 -30.35 -21.09
CA VAL A 187 -44.53 -31.22 -20.74
C VAL A 187 -44.12 -32.44 -19.86
N VAL A 188 -44.84 -32.60 -18.73
CA VAL A 188 -44.94 -33.69 -17.69
C VAL A 188 -43.82 -34.04 -16.68
N ALA A 189 -44.15 -33.74 -15.41
CA ALA A 189 -44.35 -34.68 -14.26
C ALA A 189 -43.18 -35.34 -13.45
N ALA A 190 -43.14 -34.93 -12.18
CA ALA A 190 -43.28 -35.76 -10.95
C ALA A 190 -42.06 -36.40 -10.21
N THR A 191 -42.21 -36.34 -8.86
CA THR A 191 -41.70 -37.23 -7.79
C THR A 191 -40.23 -37.19 -7.34
N THR A 192 -40.01 -36.46 -6.23
CA THR A 192 -39.35 -36.89 -4.97
C THR A 192 -38.05 -37.72 -5.00
N SER A 193 -36.95 -37.17 -4.45
CA SER A 193 -36.30 -37.65 -3.20
C SER A 193 -35.06 -36.81 -2.80
N SER A 194 -34.80 -36.70 -1.48
CA SER A 194 -33.54 -36.35 -0.78
C SER A 194 -32.54 -35.40 -1.50
N ALA A 195 -32.46 -34.09 -1.24
CA ALA A 195 -32.17 -33.42 0.04
C ALA A 195 -30.90 -33.92 0.77
N VAL A 196 -29.69 -33.48 0.35
CA VAL A 196 -28.64 -32.80 1.17
C VAL A 196 -27.61 -32.13 0.23
N SER A 197 -27.88 -30.92 -0.30
CA SER A 197 -26.87 -29.95 -0.84
C SER A 197 -27.54 -28.75 -1.51
N SER A 198 -27.63 -27.59 -0.83
CA SER A 198 -27.96 -26.25 -1.41
C SER A 198 -28.17 -25.12 -0.38
N GLN A 199 -28.06 -25.36 0.93
CA GLN A 199 -28.48 -24.41 1.98
C GLN A 199 -27.58 -23.16 2.21
N LEU A 200 -26.54 -22.93 1.40
CA LEU A 200 -25.63 -21.77 1.58
C LEU A 200 -26.24 -20.43 1.12
N SER A 201 -27.10 -20.41 0.10
CA SER A 201 -27.60 -19.16 -0.50
C SER A 201 -28.57 -18.31 0.35
N PRO A 202 -29.50 -18.85 1.18
CA PRO A 202 -30.39 -18.03 1.99
C PRO A 202 -29.64 -17.36 3.15
N ALA A 203 -28.81 -18.11 3.88
CA ALA A 203 -28.06 -17.61 5.04
C ALA A 203 -27.09 -16.46 4.67
N ILE A 204 -26.41 -16.57 3.52
CA ILE A 204 -25.55 -15.49 2.99
C ILE A 204 -26.39 -14.25 2.64
N SER A 205 -27.57 -14.43 2.06
CA SER A 205 -28.45 -13.32 1.67
C SER A 205 -29.04 -12.60 2.90
N GLU A 206 -29.40 -13.34 3.95
CA GLU A 206 -29.84 -12.79 5.23
C GLU A 206 -28.72 -12.04 5.95
N ALA A 207 -27.50 -12.60 6.00
CA ALA A 207 -26.33 -11.92 6.56
C ALA A 207 -26.01 -10.60 5.84
N VAL A 208 -26.13 -10.57 4.50
CA VAL A 208 -25.96 -9.33 3.71
C VAL A 208 -27.05 -8.30 4.05
N ASN A 209 -28.29 -8.72 4.26
CA ASN A 209 -29.37 -7.81 4.69
C ASN A 209 -29.11 -7.22 6.08
N VAL A 210 -28.65 -8.02 7.05
CA VAL A 210 -28.27 -7.54 8.39
C VAL A 210 -27.08 -6.59 8.34
N LEU A 211 -26.09 -6.84 7.47
CA LEU A 211 -24.97 -5.92 7.25
C LEU A 211 -25.42 -4.60 6.62
N ASN A 212 -26.36 -4.63 5.67
CA ASN A 212 -26.91 -3.41 5.06
C ASN A 212 -27.70 -2.56 6.05
N THR A 213 -28.54 -3.16 6.92
CA THR A 213 -29.25 -2.40 7.96
C THR A 213 -28.30 -1.81 8.99
N LYS A 214 -27.21 -2.52 9.34
CA LYS A 214 -26.16 -1.98 10.23
C LYS A 214 -25.34 -0.86 9.58
N ILE A 215 -25.04 -0.92 8.28
CA ILE A 215 -24.43 0.21 7.57
C ILE A 215 -25.36 1.43 7.58
N ALA A 216 -26.66 1.26 7.38
CA ALA A 216 -27.63 2.36 7.48
C ALA A 216 -27.68 2.97 8.89
N GLU A 217 -27.74 2.14 9.95
CA GLU A 217 -27.68 2.61 11.34
C GLU A 217 -26.39 3.39 11.64
N LEU A 218 -25.24 2.86 11.23
CA LEU A 218 -23.94 3.52 11.39
C LEU A 218 -23.86 4.83 10.60
N SER A 219 -24.49 4.92 9.42
CA SER A 219 -24.52 6.13 8.60
C SER A 219 -25.36 7.24 9.26
N VAL A 220 -26.48 6.89 9.91
CA VAL A 220 -27.27 7.83 10.72
C VAL A 220 -26.49 8.28 11.96
N ARG A 221 -25.78 7.37 12.64
CA ARG A 221 -24.91 7.75 13.76
C ARG A 221 -23.76 8.65 13.33
N LEU A 222 -23.15 8.41 12.17
CA LEU A 222 -22.09 9.26 11.60
C LEU A 222 -22.57 10.69 11.35
N ALA A 223 -23.80 10.87 10.87
CA ALA A 223 -24.40 12.18 10.64
C ALA A 223 -24.75 12.94 11.93
N ALA A 224 -24.86 12.25 13.07
CA ALA A 224 -25.10 12.83 14.39
C ALA A 224 -23.82 12.99 15.24
N ALA A 225 -22.71 12.38 14.83
CA ALA A 225 -21.44 12.44 15.55
C ALA A 225 -20.77 13.81 15.38
N THR A 226 -20.33 14.40 16.49
CA THR A 226 -19.58 15.67 16.53
C THR A 226 -18.12 15.48 16.94
N ASP A 227 -17.78 14.34 17.55
CA ASP A 227 -16.42 13.97 17.92
C ASP A 227 -15.68 13.32 16.74
N LEU A 228 -14.44 13.75 16.51
CA LEU A 228 -13.55 13.25 15.46
C LEU A 228 -13.22 11.77 15.66
N ASP A 229 -13.01 11.33 16.91
CA ASP A 229 -12.66 9.94 17.21
C ASP A 229 -13.80 8.98 16.92
N ASP A 230 -15.04 9.37 17.23
CA ASP A 230 -16.22 8.58 16.90
C ASP A 230 -16.51 8.58 15.39
N ILE A 231 -16.28 9.70 14.68
CA ILE A 231 -16.33 9.75 13.21
C ILE A 231 -15.32 8.75 12.59
N GLN A 232 -14.09 8.68 13.11
CA GLN A 232 -13.08 7.72 12.66
C GLN A 232 -13.47 6.27 12.99
N ARG A 233 -13.99 5.99 14.19
CA ARG A 233 -14.46 4.65 14.58
C ARG A 233 -15.63 4.17 13.73
N ILE A 234 -16.64 5.02 13.51
CA ILE A 234 -17.84 4.69 12.73
C ILE A 234 -17.49 4.49 11.25
N SER A 235 -16.64 5.34 10.66
CA SER A 235 -16.19 5.16 9.27
C SER A 235 -15.34 3.90 9.08
N LYS A 236 -14.46 3.55 10.02
CA LYS A 236 -13.72 2.27 10.04
C LYS A 236 -14.68 1.07 10.13
N ALA A 237 -15.73 1.13 10.96
CA ALA A 237 -16.74 0.09 11.08
C ALA A 237 -17.54 -0.10 9.77
N ILE A 238 -18.01 0.99 9.14
CA ILE A 238 -18.69 0.94 7.83
C ILE A 238 -17.78 0.30 6.77
N GLY A 239 -16.49 0.67 6.75
CA GLY A 239 -15.49 0.10 5.84
C GLY A 239 -15.29 -1.42 6.02
N VAL A 240 -15.37 -1.93 7.26
CA VAL A 240 -15.34 -3.38 7.53
C VAL A 240 -16.61 -4.06 7.03
N CYS A 241 -17.80 -3.51 7.33
CA CYS A 241 -19.07 -4.07 6.86
C CYS A 241 -19.14 -4.15 5.33
N ALA A 242 -18.71 -3.09 4.63
CA ALA A 242 -18.66 -3.06 3.16
C ALA A 242 -17.72 -4.15 2.59
N LYS A 243 -16.51 -4.29 3.17
CA LYS A 243 -15.57 -5.37 2.79
C LYS A 243 -16.20 -6.76 2.97
N THR A 244 -16.88 -7.00 4.09
CA THR A 244 -17.58 -8.27 4.34
C THR A 244 -18.67 -8.54 3.31
N ILE A 245 -19.51 -7.55 2.96
CA ILE A 245 -20.52 -7.70 1.89
C ILE A 245 -19.88 -8.10 0.55
N THR A 246 -18.74 -7.49 0.16
CA THR A 246 -18.05 -7.90 -1.08
C THR A 246 -17.54 -9.34 -1.04
N LYS A 247 -17.13 -9.86 0.13
CA LYS A 247 -16.74 -11.27 0.30
C LYS A 247 -17.96 -12.19 0.22
N CYS A 248 -19.06 -11.85 0.89
CA CYS A 248 -20.33 -12.59 0.82
C CYS A 248 -20.87 -12.67 -0.61
N ASN A 249 -20.79 -11.58 -1.38
CA ASN A 249 -21.23 -11.57 -2.77
C ASN A 249 -20.32 -12.43 -3.68
N LYS A 250 -18.99 -12.42 -3.47
CA LYS A 250 -18.07 -13.33 -4.18
C LYS A 250 -18.31 -14.80 -3.84
N ALA A 251 -18.65 -15.11 -2.59
CA ALA A 251 -19.02 -16.46 -2.15
C ALA A 251 -20.39 -16.92 -2.67
N LYS A 252 -21.23 -16.01 -3.20
CA LYS A 252 -22.52 -16.32 -3.83
C LYS A 252 -22.40 -16.60 -5.33
N THR A 253 -21.25 -16.31 -5.94
CA THR A 253 -20.95 -16.53 -7.38
C THR A 253 -20.10 -17.76 -7.66
N ILE A 254 -19.85 -18.60 -6.65
CA ILE A 254 -19.14 -19.89 -6.72
C ILE A 254 -20.14 -20.99 -6.36
#